data_AF-A0A7Y4U2E9-F1
#
_entry.id   AF-A0A7Y4U2E9-F1
#
_cell.length_a   1.000
_cell.length_b   1.000
_cell.length_c   1.000
_cell.angle_alpha   90.00
_cell.angle_beta   90.00
_cell.angle_gamma   90.00
#
_symmetry.space_group_name_H-M   'P 1'
#
loop_
_entity.id
_entity.type
_entity.pdbx_description
1 polymer ?
#
loop_
_entity_poly.entity_id
_entity_poly.type
_entity_poly.pdbx_seq_one_letter_code
_entity_poly.pdbx_strand_id
1 'polypeptide(L)'
;MDLPSEKSLQRMRTYVKKYWEKSGSFPHPDKEVTEAVVLGLAANIDLVGRPLCPCNFYPDKKAEVERSREWVCACDEMKKWKYCHCLLFVAPDGNPITEYLPEDHEGRQIYGLVKDPIPGKGREASTKEEE
;
A
#
# COMPACT_ATOMS: atom_id res chain seq x y z
N MET A 1 -18.68 5.83 11.73
CA MET A 1 -17.96 6.04 10.46
C MET A 1 -18.94 5.76 9.36
N ASP A 2 -19.15 6.72 8.46
CA ASP A 2 -19.99 6.47 7.30
C ASP A 2 -19.28 5.52 6.35
N LEU A 3 -20.03 4.56 5.81
CA LEU A 3 -19.51 3.64 4.81
C LEU A 3 -19.16 4.43 3.54
N PRO A 4 -18.06 4.08 2.85
CA PRO A 4 -17.71 4.73 1.59
C PRO A 4 -18.77 4.45 0.52
N SER A 5 -18.82 5.33 -0.48
CA SER A 5 -19.70 5.15 -1.63
C SER A 5 -19.34 3.87 -2.40
N GLU A 6 -20.36 3.19 -2.93
CA GLU A 6 -20.17 1.97 -3.73
C GLU A 6 -19.25 2.22 -4.94
N LYS A 7 -19.31 3.44 -5.51
CA LYS A 7 -18.43 3.87 -6.59
C LYS A 7 -16.96 3.87 -6.18
N SER A 8 -16.64 4.45 -5.02
CA SER A 8 -15.27 4.48 -4.50
C SER A 8 -14.79 3.10 -4.07
N LEU A 9 -15.67 2.30 -3.48
CA LEU A 9 -15.38 0.91 -3.11
C LEU A 9 -15.04 0.05 -4.33
N GLN A 10 -15.88 0.09 -5.37
CA GLN A 10 -15.66 -0.68 -6.60
C GLN A 10 -14.39 -0.23 -7.34
N ARG A 11 -14.11 1.08 -7.33
CA ARG A 11 -12.85 1.63 -7.86
C ARG A 11 -11.64 1.04 -7.12
N MET A 12 -11.69 0.98 -5.79
CA MET A 12 -10.59 0.44 -4.99
C MET A 12 -10.41 -1.07 -5.19
N ARG A 13 -11.50 -1.85 -5.18
CA ARG A 13 -11.45 -3.29 -5.47
C ARG A 13 -10.81 -3.59 -6.82
N THR A 14 -11.16 -2.81 -7.84
CA THR A 14 -10.58 -2.95 -9.19
C THR A 14 -9.10 -2.57 -9.21
N TYR A 15 -8.74 -1.49 -8.51
CA TYR A 15 -7.36 -1.03 -8.39
C TYR A 15 -6.47 -2.08 -7.70
N VAL A 16 -6.85 -2.57 -6.52
CA VAL A 16 -6.02 -3.51 -5.74
C VAL A 16 -5.80 -4.82 -6.50
N LYS A 17 -6.84 -5.34 -7.16
CA LYS A 17 -6.71 -6.56 -7.98
C LYS A 17 -5.68 -6.41 -9.09
N LYS A 18 -5.74 -5.29 -9.82
CA LYS A 18 -4.75 -5.00 -10.88
C LYS A 18 -3.36 -4.75 -10.30
N TYR A 19 -3.28 -4.13 -9.13
CA TYR A 19 -1.98 -3.81 -8.53
C TYR A 19 -1.28 -5.05 -7.95
N TRP A 20 -2.00 -6.07 -7.47
CA TRP A 20 -1.43 -7.38 -7.14
C TRP A 20 -0.72 -8.01 -8.34
N GLU A 21 -1.39 -8.05 -9.49
CA GLU A 21 -0.82 -8.59 -10.74
C GLU A 21 0.39 -7.80 -11.24
N LYS A 22 0.31 -6.46 -11.17
CA LYS A 22 1.37 -5.53 -11.59
C LYS A 22 2.60 -5.63 -10.69
N SER A 23 2.39 -5.64 -9.38
CA SER A 23 3.47 -5.66 -8.40
C SER A 23 3.99 -7.05 -8.14
N GLY A 24 3.27 -8.13 -8.48
CA GLY A 24 3.64 -9.48 -8.08
C GLY A 24 3.52 -9.67 -6.57
N SER A 25 2.48 -9.08 -5.97
CA SER A 25 2.11 -9.24 -4.56
C SER A 25 0.73 -9.89 -4.42
N PHE A 26 0.33 -10.21 -3.20
CA PHE A 26 -0.88 -10.95 -2.89
C PHE A 26 -1.77 -10.17 -1.92
N PRO A 27 -3.10 -10.44 -1.90
CA PRO A 27 -3.94 -10.06 -0.77
C PRO A 27 -3.48 -10.76 0.50
N HIS A 28 -3.79 -10.18 1.66
CA HIS A 28 -3.56 -10.85 2.92
C HIS A 28 -4.43 -12.13 3.04
N PRO A 29 -3.91 -13.24 3.60
CA PRO A 29 -4.67 -14.49 3.79
C PRO A 29 -5.95 -14.30 4.62
N ASP A 30 -5.88 -13.41 5.62
CA ASP A 30 -7.06 -12.90 6.30
C ASP A 30 -7.74 -11.80 5.45
N LYS A 31 -8.96 -12.10 4.99
CA LYS A 31 -9.76 -11.22 4.14
C LYS A 31 -10.22 -9.97 4.87
N GLU A 32 -10.39 -10.02 6.19
CA GLU A 32 -10.86 -8.86 6.97
C GLU A 32 -9.82 -7.74 6.94
N VAL A 33 -8.53 -8.08 6.97
CA VAL A 33 -7.42 -7.12 6.80
C VAL A 33 -7.52 -6.42 5.44
N THR A 34 -7.69 -7.20 4.37
CA THR A 34 -7.80 -6.64 3.00
C THR A 34 -9.03 -5.73 2.87
N GLU A 35 -10.20 -6.18 3.33
CA GLU A 35 -11.44 -5.39 3.23
C GLU A 35 -11.36 -4.12 4.09
N ALA A 36 -10.79 -4.17 5.30
CA ALA A 36 -10.63 -3.00 6.16
C ALA A 36 -9.76 -1.91 5.49
N VAL A 37 -8.64 -2.30 4.87
CA VAL A 37 -7.78 -1.35 4.15
C VAL A 37 -8.47 -0.81 2.91
N VAL A 38 -9.16 -1.66 2.14
CA VAL A 38 -9.92 -1.23 0.95
C VAL A 38 -11.03 -0.24 1.30
N LEU A 39 -11.77 -0.48 2.39
CA LEU A 39 -12.77 0.45 2.92
C LEU A 39 -12.16 1.78 3.32
N GLY A 40 -11.03 1.76 4.03
CA GLY A 40 -10.32 2.98 4.43
C GLY A 40 -9.81 3.81 3.24
N LEU A 41 -9.27 3.14 2.21
CA LEU A 41 -8.84 3.79 0.97
C LEU A 41 -10.03 4.42 0.22
N ALA A 42 -11.16 3.70 0.14
CA ALA A 42 -12.37 4.20 -0.49
C ALA A 42 -12.96 5.41 0.28
N ALA A 43 -12.97 5.35 1.61
CA ALA A 43 -13.41 6.47 2.45
C ALA A 43 -12.53 7.71 2.26
N ASN A 44 -11.21 7.53 2.11
CA ASN A 44 -10.31 8.64 1.81
C ASN A 44 -10.52 9.20 0.38
N ILE A 45 -10.93 8.38 -0.61
CA ILE A 45 -11.34 8.91 -1.92
C ILE A 45 -12.55 9.83 -1.77
N ASP A 46 -13.56 9.44 -1.01
CA ASP A 46 -14.77 10.27 -0.83
C ASP A 46 -14.45 11.55 -0.04
N LEU A 47 -13.56 11.48 0.95
CA LEU A 47 -13.21 12.60 1.82
C LEU A 47 -12.25 13.62 1.19
N VAL A 48 -11.18 13.15 0.54
CA VAL A 48 -10.07 13.99 0.03
C VAL A 48 -9.77 13.76 -1.45
N GLY A 49 -10.59 13.00 -2.18
CA GLY A 49 -10.47 12.81 -3.63
C GLY A 49 -9.36 11.87 -4.09
N ARG A 50 -8.60 11.29 -3.15
CA ARG A 50 -7.45 10.40 -3.40
C ARG A 50 -7.41 9.24 -2.39
N PRO A 51 -6.91 8.05 -2.77
CA PRO A 51 -6.79 6.91 -1.87
C PRO A 51 -5.58 7.05 -0.94
N LEU A 52 -5.61 8.03 -0.03
CA LEU A 52 -4.58 8.25 1.00
C LEU A 52 -4.46 7.02 1.92
N CYS A 53 -3.25 6.62 2.37
CA CYS A 53 -3.07 5.43 3.21
C CYS A 53 -3.98 5.51 4.44
N PRO A 54 -4.87 4.54 4.70
CA PRO A 54 -5.71 4.57 5.90
C PRO A 54 -4.94 4.17 7.16
N CYS A 55 -3.71 3.68 6.99
CA CYS A 55 -2.84 3.13 8.02
C CYS A 55 -2.05 4.16 8.83
N ASN A 56 -2.03 5.43 8.38
CA ASN A 56 -1.21 6.48 8.96
C ASN A 56 -2.11 7.55 9.60
N PHE A 57 -1.55 8.27 10.56
CA PHE A 57 -2.20 9.42 11.17
C PHE A 57 -1.85 10.69 10.39
N TYR A 58 -2.87 11.48 10.08
CA TYR A 58 -2.70 12.78 9.44
C TYR A 58 -3.45 13.84 10.25
N PRO A 59 -2.78 14.90 10.71
CA PRO A 59 -3.45 16.03 11.35
C PRO A 59 -4.50 16.67 10.43
N ASP A 60 -4.17 16.80 9.14
CA ASP A 60 -5.08 17.27 8.09
C ASP A 60 -4.85 16.45 6.81
N LYS A 61 -5.82 15.59 6.48
CA LYS A 61 -5.76 14.74 5.29
C LYS A 61 -5.80 15.52 3.97
N LYS A 62 -6.45 16.69 3.92
CA LYS A 62 -6.53 17.49 2.69
C LYS A 62 -5.19 18.15 2.41
N ALA A 63 -4.62 18.81 3.42
CA ALA A 63 -3.29 19.40 3.32
C ALA A 63 -2.23 18.35 2.96
N GLU A 64 -2.35 17.14 3.50
CA GLU A 64 -1.48 16.01 3.16
C GLU A 64 -1.54 15.64 1.67
N VAL A 65 -2.74 15.48 1.12
CA VAL A 65 -2.93 15.12 -0.29
C VAL A 65 -2.52 16.26 -1.23
N GLU A 66 -2.65 17.51 -0.80
CA GLU A 66 -2.24 18.70 -1.56
C GLU A 66 -0.72 18.87 -1.58
N ARG A 67 -0.02 18.59 -0.47
CA ARG A 67 1.45 18.74 -0.41
C ARG A 67 2.19 17.68 -1.20
N SER A 68 1.68 16.44 -1.26
CA SER A 68 2.45 15.31 -1.78
C SER A 68 1.58 14.13 -2.19
N ARG A 69 2.18 13.23 -2.99
CA ARG A 69 1.63 11.91 -3.34
C ARG A 69 2.26 10.77 -2.54
N GLU A 70 3.15 11.10 -1.62
CA GLU A 70 3.94 10.17 -0.79
C GLU A 70 3.08 9.04 -0.19
N TRP A 71 1.94 9.40 0.40
CA TRP A 71 1.04 8.46 1.07
C TRP A 71 -0.19 8.07 0.24
N VAL A 72 -0.29 8.49 -1.02
CA VAL A 72 -1.39 8.10 -1.91
C VAL A 72 -1.12 6.69 -2.45
N CYS A 73 -2.02 5.75 -2.18
CA CYS A 73 -1.87 4.35 -2.54
C CYS A 73 -1.69 4.15 -4.06
N ALA A 74 -0.69 3.39 -4.53
CA ALA A 74 0.42 2.79 -3.77
C ALA A 74 1.40 3.88 -3.30
N CYS A 75 1.69 3.93 -2.00
CA CYS A 75 2.59 4.91 -1.40
C CYS A 75 4.03 4.74 -1.90
N ASP A 76 4.89 5.71 -1.62
CA ASP A 76 6.26 5.70 -2.14
C ASP A 76 7.10 4.53 -1.61
N GLU A 77 6.85 4.07 -0.37
CA GLU A 77 7.49 2.85 0.16
C GLU A 77 7.14 1.61 -0.68
N MET A 78 5.88 1.47 -1.08
CA MET A 78 5.45 0.38 -1.94
C MET A 78 6.10 0.49 -3.33
N LYS A 79 6.21 1.71 -3.88
CA LYS A 79 6.84 1.92 -5.20
C LYS A 79 8.36 1.77 -5.18
N LYS A 80 9.02 2.03 -4.05
CA LYS A 80 10.48 2.00 -3.93
C LYS A 80 10.98 0.65 -3.43
N TRP A 81 10.37 0.15 -2.37
CA TRP A 81 10.81 -1.04 -1.63
C TRP A 81 9.84 -2.21 -1.71
N LYS A 82 8.68 -2.06 -2.38
CA LYS A 82 7.62 -3.08 -2.40
C LYS A 82 7.10 -3.44 -1.00
N TYR A 83 7.30 -2.53 -0.05
CA TYR A 83 6.84 -2.68 1.32
C TYR A 83 5.47 -2.03 1.49
N CYS A 84 4.55 -2.74 2.14
CA CYS A 84 3.21 -2.24 2.42
C CYS A 84 2.88 -2.42 3.90
N HIS A 85 3.00 -1.34 4.68
CA HIS A 85 2.63 -1.33 6.10
C HIS A 85 1.15 -1.72 6.34
N CYS A 86 0.25 -1.44 5.39
CA CYS A 86 -1.16 -1.84 5.48
C CYS A 86 -1.40 -3.36 5.41
N LEU A 87 -0.40 -4.13 4.98
CA LEU A 87 -0.56 -5.54 4.63
C LEU A 87 -1.57 -5.79 3.47
N LEU A 88 -1.77 -4.79 2.61
CA LEU A 88 -2.63 -4.94 1.42
C LEU A 88 -1.91 -5.61 0.24
N PHE A 89 -0.59 -5.44 0.18
CA PHE A 89 0.30 -5.98 -0.84
C PHE A 89 1.41 -6.77 -0.14
N VAL A 90 1.23 -8.07 0.01
CA VAL A 90 2.06 -8.93 0.86
C VAL A 90 2.63 -10.12 0.09
N ALA A 91 3.53 -10.87 0.74
CA ALA A 91 3.92 -12.20 0.32
C ALA A 91 2.77 -13.22 0.54
N PRO A 92 2.81 -14.44 -0.04
CA PRO A 92 1.71 -15.41 0.04
C PRO A 92 1.32 -15.83 1.46
N ASP A 93 2.24 -15.69 2.42
CA ASP A 93 2.04 -16.03 3.83
C ASP A 93 1.42 -14.89 4.66
N GLY A 94 1.19 -13.72 4.04
CA GLY A 94 0.61 -12.54 4.70
C GLY A 94 1.64 -11.55 5.24
N ASN A 95 2.93 -11.88 5.21
CA ASN A 95 3.97 -10.98 5.71
C ASN A 95 4.28 -9.88 4.68
N PRO A 96 4.60 -8.65 5.12
CA PRO A 96 5.05 -7.60 4.22
C PRO A 96 6.40 -7.98 3.62
N ILE A 97 6.62 -7.62 2.35
CA ILE A 97 7.91 -7.84 1.70
C ILE A 97 8.90 -6.81 2.25
N THR A 98 10.01 -7.26 2.84
CA THR A 98 11.02 -6.40 3.47
C THR A 98 12.39 -6.50 2.80
N GLU A 99 12.54 -7.35 1.77
CA GLU A 99 13.80 -7.60 1.06
C GLU A 99 14.57 -6.34 0.65
N TYR A 100 13.84 -5.32 0.21
CA TYR A 100 14.41 -4.10 -0.34
C TYR A 100 14.49 -2.95 0.64
N LEU A 101 13.97 -3.11 1.86
CA LEU A 101 14.09 -2.10 2.91
C LEU A 101 15.55 -2.00 3.40
N PRO A 102 16.02 -0.80 3.77
CA PRO A 102 17.26 -0.65 4.53
C PRO A 102 17.28 -1.54 5.78
N GLU A 103 18.47 -1.98 6.21
CA GLU A 103 18.61 -2.88 7.35
C GLU A 103 18.09 -2.26 8.65
N ASP A 104 18.25 -0.95 8.82
CA ASP A 104 17.81 -0.17 9.97
C ASP A 104 16.33 0.25 9.91
N HIS A 105 15.62 -0.06 8.82
CA HIS A 105 14.21 0.26 8.69
C HIS A 105 13.35 -0.56 9.66
N GLU A 106 12.41 0.08 10.35
CA GLU A 106 11.56 -0.54 11.38
C GLU A 106 10.86 -1.81 10.88
N GLY A 107 10.25 -1.76 9.69
CA GLY A 107 9.62 -2.94 9.08
C GLY A 107 10.57 -4.15 8.94
N ARG A 108 11.86 -3.93 8.65
CA ARG A 108 12.85 -5.01 8.54
C ARG A 108 13.33 -5.49 9.92
N GLN A 109 13.34 -4.62 10.92
CA GLN A 109 13.62 -4.99 12.31
C GLN A 109 12.50 -5.85 12.91
N ILE A 110 11.23 -5.54 12.61
CA ILE A 110 10.06 -6.26 13.15
C ILE A 110 9.85 -7.60 12.45
N TYR A 111 9.82 -7.60 11.11
CA TYR A 111 9.47 -8.79 10.33
C TYR A 111 10.68 -9.61 9.88
N GLY A 112 11.90 -9.14 10.12
CA GLY A 112 13.11 -9.73 9.57
C GLY A 112 13.19 -9.58 8.05
N LEU A 113 13.95 -10.48 7.42
CA LEU A 113 14.08 -10.53 5.95
C LEU A 113 13.01 -11.41 5.33
N VAL A 114 11.97 -10.79 4.78
CA VAL A 114 10.91 -11.43 3.99
C VAL A 114 11.20 -11.18 2.52
N LYS A 115 11.52 -12.27 1.80
CA LYS A 115 11.88 -12.22 0.39
C LYS A 115 10.69 -11.88 -0.50
N ASP A 116 10.97 -11.19 -1.61
CA ASP A 116 10.00 -10.97 -2.66
C ASP A 116 9.68 -12.30 -3.36
N PRO A 117 8.42 -12.76 -3.35
CA PRO A 117 8.02 -14.00 -4.01
C PRO A 117 8.10 -13.93 -5.53
N ILE A 118 8.01 -12.72 -6.12
CA ILE A 118 8.04 -12.51 -7.58
C ILE A 118 8.98 -11.33 -7.89
N PRO A 119 10.30 -11.55 -7.81
CA PRO A 119 11.29 -10.55 -8.21
C PRO A 119 11.10 -10.14 -9.68
N GLY A 120 11.32 -8.86 -9.98
CA GLY A 120 11.16 -8.30 -11.34
C GLY A 120 9.76 -7.72 -11.65
N LYS A 121 8.81 -7.80 -10.71
CA LYS A 121 7.54 -7.07 -10.77
C LYS A 121 7.43 -6.02 -9.68
N GLY A 122 6.78 -4.90 -10.00
CA GLY A 122 6.58 -3.77 -9.10
C GLY A 122 7.79 -2.84 -9.03
N ARG A 123 8.01 -2.23 -7.86
CA ARG A 123 9.10 -1.31 -7.57
C ARG A 123 9.31 -0.22 -8.63
N GLU A 124 8.25 0.45 -9.06
CA GLU A 124 8.30 1.38 -10.21
C GLU A 124 9.20 2.62 -9.97
N ALA A 125 9.61 2.87 -8.73
CA ALA A 125 10.52 3.95 -8.36
C ALA A 125 11.96 3.48 -8.06
N SER A 126 12.26 2.18 -8.15
CA SER A 126 13.58 1.64 -7.82
C SER A 126 14.72 2.10 -8.73
N THR A 127 14.41 2.53 -9.96
CA THR A 127 15.42 2.98 -10.95
C THR A 127 15.75 4.47 -10.87
N LYS A 128 15.15 5.23 -9.94
CA LYS A 128 15.34 6.69 -9.86
C LYS A 128 16.46 7.14 -8.93
N GLU A 129 17.17 6.20 -8.30
CA GLU A 129 18.28 6.50 -7.38
C GLU A 129 19.66 6.15 -7.96
N GLU A 130 19.73 5.67 -9.22
CA GLU A 130 20.99 5.40 -9.93
C GLU A 130 21.37 6.48 -10.96
N GLU A 131 20.64 7.62 -11.03
CA GLU A 131 21.01 8.82 -11.82
C GLU A 131 21.42 10.01 -10.94
#